data_AF-A0A959NI03-F1
#
_entry.id   AF-A0A959NI03-F1
#
_cell.length_a   1.000
_cell.length_b   1.000
_cell.length_c   1.000
_cell.angle_alpha   90.00
_cell.angle_beta   90.00
_cell.angle_gamma   90.00
#
_symmetry.space_group_name_H-M   'P 1'
#
loop_
_entity.id
_entity.type
_entity.pdbx_description
1 polymer ?
#
loop_
_entity_poly.entity_id
_entity_poly.type
_entity_poly.pdbx_seq_one_letter_code
_entity_poly.pdbx_strand_id
1 'polypeptide(L)'
;MNSENNNYRFLEILRTFSQVDIAMLKSLLDGNVEYYFKDENFNSIRPLLEPAILMVREDYVDEVKELLKDFDLNYMGVSLKDDLKDDDDEYEEEKDNEN
;
A
#
# COMPACT_ATOMS: atom_id res chain seq x y z
N MET A 1 -8.11 -0.60 -40.09
CA MET A 1 -7.26 -0.82 -38.90
C MET A 1 -8.06 -0.28 -37.73
N ASN A 2 -8.72 -1.16 -36.99
CA ASN A 2 -9.47 -0.78 -35.79
C ASN A 2 -8.46 -0.63 -34.67
N SER A 3 -8.19 0.60 -34.26
CA SER A 3 -7.49 0.85 -33.01
C SER A 3 -8.45 0.48 -31.89
N GLU A 4 -8.26 -0.69 -31.27
CA GLU A 4 -8.94 -1.03 -30.03
C GLU A 4 -8.53 0.01 -28.98
N ASN A 5 -9.50 0.77 -28.48
CA ASN A 5 -9.31 1.67 -27.35
C ASN A 5 -9.15 0.80 -26.09
N ASN A 6 -7.96 0.28 -25.86
CA ASN A 6 -7.61 -0.32 -24.56
C ASN A 6 -7.52 0.82 -23.54
N ASN A 7 -8.63 1.05 -22.81
CA ASN A 7 -8.61 1.85 -21.60
C ASN A 7 -7.87 1.06 -20.52
N TYR A 8 -6.55 1.25 -20.43
CA TYR A 8 -5.76 0.71 -19.34
C TYR A 8 -6.17 1.40 -18.03
N ARG A 9 -6.85 0.67 -17.16
CA ARG A 9 -7.26 1.16 -15.85
C ARG A 9 -6.18 0.88 -14.83
N PHE A 10 -5.82 1.88 -14.04
CA PHE A 10 -4.88 1.76 -12.95
C PHE A 10 -5.62 1.94 -11.62
N LEU A 11 -5.38 1.02 -10.69
CA LEU A 11 -5.97 1.02 -9.36
C LEU A 11 -4.91 1.32 -8.30
N GLU A 12 -5.33 2.02 -7.26
CA GLU A 12 -4.49 2.32 -6.11
C GLU A 12 -4.29 1.05 -5.26
N ILE A 13 -3.03 0.76 -4.91
CA ILE A 13 -2.66 -0.38 -4.07
C ILE A 13 -2.28 0.07 -2.66
N LEU A 14 -1.41 1.07 -2.54
CA LEU A 14 -0.94 1.60 -1.25
C LEU A 14 -0.47 3.04 -1.35
N ARG A 15 -0.26 3.65 -0.18
CA ARG A 15 0.33 4.98 -0.02
C ARG A 15 1.51 4.93 0.93
N THR A 16 2.59 5.65 0.64
CA THR A 16 3.76 5.73 1.53
C THR A 16 4.46 7.09 1.45
N PHE A 17 5.02 7.54 2.57
CA PHE A 17 5.95 8.68 2.64
C PHE A 17 7.42 8.22 2.66
N SER A 18 7.67 6.91 2.79
CA SER A 18 9.01 6.35 2.93
C SER A 18 9.66 6.20 1.56
N GLN A 19 10.77 6.91 1.34
CA GLN A 19 11.57 6.74 0.12
C GLN A 19 12.20 5.35 0.02
N VAL A 20 12.47 4.72 1.17
CA VAL A 20 13.00 3.34 1.22
C VAL A 20 11.94 2.36 0.71
N ASP A 21 10.69 2.51 1.14
CA ASP A 21 9.58 1.65 0.68
C ASP A 21 9.39 1.83 -0.83
N ILE A 22 9.41 3.07 -1.33
CA ILE A 22 9.27 3.35 -2.77
C ILE A 22 10.38 2.63 -3.56
N ALA A 23 11.65 2.75 -3.13
CA ALA A 23 12.76 2.10 -3.81
C ALA A 23 12.64 0.56 -3.80
N MET A 24 12.20 -0.01 -2.66
CA MET A 24 11.99 -1.45 -2.52
C MET A 24 10.85 -1.94 -3.41
N LEU A 25 9.71 -1.25 -3.40
CA LEU A 25 8.55 -1.55 -4.24
C LEU A 25 8.92 -1.47 -5.73
N LYS A 26 9.70 -0.46 -6.15
CA LYS A 26 10.19 -0.38 -7.53
C LYS A 26 11.02 -1.60 -7.90
N SER A 27 12.00 -1.94 -7.07
CA SER A 27 12.86 -3.12 -7.31
C SER A 27 12.07 -4.43 -7.35
N LEU A 28 10.98 -4.53 -6.59
CA LEU A 28 10.15 -5.73 -6.50
C LEU A 28 9.25 -5.88 -7.73
N LEU A 29 8.69 -4.77 -8.22
CA LEU A 29 7.70 -4.76 -9.31
C LEU A 29 8.33 -4.61 -10.69
N ASP A 30 9.54 -4.07 -10.78
CA ASP A 30 10.25 -3.83 -12.03
C ASP A 30 10.40 -5.10 -12.87
N GLY A 31 9.87 -5.04 -14.10
CA GLY A 31 9.99 -6.10 -15.10
C GLY A 31 8.83 -7.10 -15.14
N ASN A 32 7.99 -7.17 -14.11
CA ASN A 32 6.88 -8.13 -14.04
C ASN A 32 5.48 -7.47 -14.01
N VAL A 33 5.40 -6.23 -13.55
CA VAL A 33 4.13 -5.53 -13.32
C VAL A 33 4.13 -4.18 -14.01
N GLU A 34 3.01 -3.80 -14.61
CA GLU A 34 2.81 -2.44 -15.11
C GLU A 34 2.27 -1.53 -13.98
N TYR A 35 3.14 -0.66 -13.47
CA TYR A 35 2.85 0.21 -12.33
C TYR A 35 3.44 1.61 -12.51
N TYR A 36 2.97 2.56 -11.71
CA TYR A 36 3.61 3.87 -11.52
C TYR A 36 3.33 4.40 -10.11
N PHE A 37 4.18 5.32 -9.64
CA PHE A 37 3.89 6.10 -8.43
C PHE A 37 3.30 7.46 -8.81
N LYS A 38 2.08 7.72 -8.35
CA LYS A 38 1.50 9.06 -8.40
C LYS A 38 2.11 9.89 -7.27
N ASP A 39 2.37 11.17 -7.55
CA ASP A 39 2.84 12.18 -6.59
C ASP A 39 4.21 11.89 -5.92
N GLU A 40 5.01 10.95 -6.46
CA GLU A 40 6.35 10.60 -5.94
C GLU A 40 7.28 11.81 -5.81
N ASN A 41 7.28 12.68 -6.81
CA ASN A 41 8.18 13.84 -6.88
C ASN A 41 7.88 14.90 -5.82
N PHE A 42 6.68 14.91 -5.24
CA PHE A 42 6.33 15.89 -4.20
C PHE A 42 7.16 15.69 -2.93
N ASN A 43 7.49 14.46 -2.56
CA ASN A 43 8.35 14.19 -1.40
C ASN A 43 9.76 14.75 -1.55
N SER A 44 10.24 14.98 -2.78
CA SER A 44 11.55 15.60 -3.04
C SER A 44 11.52 17.13 -2.91
N ILE A 45 10.35 17.76 -2.99
CA ILE A 45 10.19 19.23 -3.00
C ILE A 45 9.61 19.72 -1.68
N ARG A 46 8.62 19.01 -1.13
CA ARG A 46 7.94 19.29 0.16
C ARG A 46 7.72 17.97 0.90
N PRO A 47 8.70 17.54 1.72
CA PRO A 47 8.58 16.30 2.48
C PRO A 47 7.30 16.28 3.33
N LEU A 48 6.65 15.12 3.41
CA LEU A 48 5.48 14.83 4.26
C LEU A 48 4.18 15.56 3.90
N LEU A 49 4.13 16.30 2.79
CA LEU A 49 2.90 17.01 2.39
C LEU A 49 1.90 16.05 1.72
N GLU A 50 2.38 15.23 0.77
CA GLU A 50 1.57 14.27 0.03
C GLU A 50 2.33 12.93 -0.06
N PRO A 51 1.68 11.79 0.24
CA PRO A 51 2.30 10.48 0.10
C PRO A 51 2.41 10.10 -1.37
N ALA A 52 3.44 9.31 -1.71
CA ALA A 52 3.47 8.64 -3.00
C ALA A 52 2.40 7.53 -3.01
N ILE A 53 1.67 7.42 -4.11
CA ILE A 53 0.59 6.45 -4.26
C ILE A 53 0.99 5.43 -5.32
N LEU A 54 1.10 4.16 -4.94
CA LEU A 54 1.37 3.07 -5.88
C LEU A 54 0.11 2.76 -6.68
N MET A 55 0.18 2.95 -7.99
CA MET A 55 -0.87 2.67 -8.96
C MET A 55 -0.45 1.49 -9.83
N VAL A 56 -1.31 0.48 -9.94
CA VAL A 56 -1.03 -0.76 -10.69
C VAL A 56 -2.14 -1.00 -11.71
N ARG A 57 -1.78 -1.48 -12.91
CA ARG A 57 -2.77 -1.84 -13.93
C ARG A 57 -3.69 -2.93 -13.40
N GLU A 58 -5.00 -2.80 -13.65
CA GLU A 58 -6.06 -3.65 -13.08
C GLU A 58 -5.76 -5.15 -13.17
N ASP A 59 -5.15 -5.61 -14.28
CA ASP A 59 -4.79 -7.02 -14.51
C ASP A 59 -3.80 -7.62 -13.49
N TYR A 60 -2.97 -6.79 -12.84
CA TYR A 60 -1.93 -7.25 -11.92
C TYR A 60 -2.26 -6.96 -10.45
N VAL A 61 -3.44 -6.41 -10.16
CA VAL A 61 -3.80 -5.93 -8.82
C VAL A 61 -3.79 -7.04 -7.78
N ASP A 62 -4.38 -8.19 -8.11
CA ASP A 62 -4.47 -9.31 -7.17
C ASP A 62 -3.10 -9.95 -6.92
N GLU A 63 -2.30 -10.12 -7.98
CA GLU A 63 -0.92 -10.63 -7.89
C GLU A 63 -0.04 -9.71 -7.03
N VAL A 64 -0.11 -8.39 -7.25
CA VAL A 64 0.65 -7.43 -6.45
C VAL A 64 0.19 -7.43 -5.00
N LYS A 65 -1.12 -7.48 -4.73
CA LYS A 65 -1.62 -7.55 -3.37
C LYS A 65 -1.14 -8.80 -2.64
N GLU A 66 -1.07 -9.94 -3.33
CA GLU A 66 -0.54 -11.17 -2.76
C GLU A 66 0.96 -11.06 -2.47
N LEU A 67 1.74 -10.57 -3.45
CA LEU A 67 3.19 -10.36 -3.30
C LEU A 67 3.55 -9.44 -2.14
N LEU A 68 2.76 -8.39 -1.91
CA LEU A 68 3.02 -7.42 -0.84
C LEU A 68 2.65 -7.90 0.55
N LYS A 69 1.82 -8.95 0.70
CA LYS A 69 1.50 -9.53 2.02
C LYS A 69 2.72 -10.14 2.70
N ASP A 70 3.67 -10.65 1.92
CA ASP A 70 4.88 -11.29 2.42
C ASP A 70 5.99 -10.28 2.76
N PHE A 71 5.78 -8.98 2.49
CA PHE A 71 6.74 -7.92 2.73
C PHE A 71 6.36 -7.09 3.97
N ASP A 72 7.29 -7.03 4.91
CA ASP A 72 7.18 -6.18 6.10
C ASP A 72 7.55 -4.74 5.74
N LEU A 73 6.62 -4.07 5.06
CA LEU A 73 6.78 -2.66 4.66
C LEU A 73 6.67 -1.77 5.92
N ASN A 74 7.55 -0.77 6.05
CA ASN A 74 7.52 0.20 7.17
C ASN A 74 6.54 1.36 6.89
N TYR A 75 5.41 1.06 6.25
CA TYR A 75 4.46 2.07 5.80
C TYR A 75 3.65 2.61 6.98
N MET A 76 3.67 3.93 7.14
CA MET A 76 2.74 4.63 8.02
C MET A 76 1.40 4.77 7.29
N GLY A 77 0.59 3.70 7.25
CA GLY A 77 -0.74 3.75 6.63
C GLY A 77 -1.34 2.40 6.25
N VAL A 78 -1.60 1.51 7.21
CA VAL A 78 -2.54 0.39 7.00
C VAL A 78 -3.95 0.89 7.33
N SER A 79 -4.86 0.77 6.38
CA SER A 79 -6.11 0.07 6.70
C SER A 79 -6.47 -0.85 5.54
N LEU A 80 -5.64 -1.88 5.37
CA LEU A 80 -6.06 -3.19 4.86
C LEU A 80 -6.30 -4.10 6.08
N LYS A 81 -7.27 -3.71 6.93
CA LYS A 81 -7.87 -4.59 7.93
C LYS A 81 -9.37 -4.37 7.86
N ASP A 82 -10.05 -5.20 7.09
CA ASP A 82 -11.49 -5.42 7.33
C ASP A 82 -11.97 -6.86 7.10
N ASP A 83 -11.10 -7.83 6.76
CA ASP A 83 -11.53 -9.23 6.54
C ASP A 83 -10.71 -10.28 7.30
N LEU A 84 -10.14 -9.94 8.45
CA LEU A 84 -9.74 -10.94 9.45
C LEU A 84 -10.17 -10.44 10.83
N LYS A 85 -11.47 -10.61 11.12
CA LYS A 85 -11.89 -10.85 12.49
C LYS A 85 -11.48 -12.28 12.79
N ASP A 86 -10.62 -12.45 13.78
CA ASP A 86 -10.73 -13.57 14.71
C ASP A 86 -10.27 -13.06 16.07
N ASP A 87 -11.17 -13.31 17.02
CA ASP A 87 -11.13 -12.96 18.42
C ASP A 87 -9.87 -13.47 19.12
N ASP A 88 -9.34 -12.64 20.01
CA ASP A 88 -8.97 -12.99 21.39
C ASP A 88 -7.97 -11.94 21.89
N ASP A 89 -8.44 -11.08 22.79
CA ASP A 89 -7.68 -10.60 23.94
C ASP A 89 -8.65 -9.79 24.82
N GLU A 90 -9.34 -10.53 25.68
CA GLU A 90 -10.06 -10.08 26.85
C GLU A 90 -9.07 -9.40 27.82
N TYR A 91 -9.11 -8.07 27.92
CA TYR A 91 -8.44 -7.37 29.00
C TYR A 91 -9.41 -7.25 30.18
N GLU A 92 -9.25 -8.13 31.18
CA GLU A 92 -9.79 -7.94 32.52
C GLU A 92 -9.11 -6.70 33.15
N GLU A 93 -9.88 -5.63 33.39
CA GLU A 93 -9.40 -4.54 34.25
C GLU A 93 -9.50 -4.97 35.72
N GLU A 94 -8.32 -5.19 36.29
CA GLU A 94 -8.11 -5.45 37.71
C GLU A 94 -8.68 -4.32 38.60
N LYS A 95 -9.16 -4.75 39.76
CA LYS A 95 -9.73 -3.93 40.82
C LYS A 95 -8.68 -3.02 41.45
N ASP A 96 -8.92 -1.72 41.44
CA ASP A 96 -8.29 -0.80 42.40
C ASP A 96 -9.32 -0.29 43.42
N ASN A 97 -9.09 -0.72 44.67
CA ASN A 97 -9.68 -0.19 45.90
C ASN A 97 -8.97 1.10 46.33
N GLU A 98 -9.59 1.76 47.33
CA GLU A 98 -9.16 2.92 48.14
C GLU A 98 -9.66 4.28 47.62
N ASN A 99 -10.41 5.09 48.37
CA ASN A 99 -10.61 5.19 49.83
C ASN A 99 -11.98 5.85 50.13
#